data_AF-A0A521D194-F1
#
_entry.id   AF-A0A521D194-F1
#
_cell.length_a   1.000
_cell.length_b   1.000
_cell.length_c   1.000
_cell.angle_alpha   90.00
_cell.angle_beta   90.00
_cell.angle_gamma   90.00
#
_symmetry.space_group_name_H-M   'P 1'
#
loop_
_entity.id
_entity.type
_entity.pdbx_description
1 polymer ?
#
loop_
_entity_poly.entity_id
_entity_poly.type
_entity_poly.pdbx_seq_one_letter_code
_entity_poly.pdbx_strand_id
1 'polypeptide(L)'
;MSLYSFLEIQSFFMGKVRLIYDETTNQFKEVGFAGELNTAGTRKVLQGALRYCLHGNKLFLPKDQTTISDNHRLCWGLIRSEELHLFPYDLFDIDLPINPLDVSTPFYGIGFGTMYSKRHYETKEGRIPVRNYISQNVIDNISENPEVLLDVNKEDFESLMAEIFARMGFDVDLYRSTKDDGIDFLATRINNKETKIFCVQCKHPDKAKNGRNRKAMSVATVRELYGVAKANNLDGCLAISSSRYSSAAKKFSDLKSEEIKIANEKDVINWIKKYRWEKDE
;
A
#
# COMPACT_ATOMS: atom_id res chain seq x y z
N MET A 1 -8.57 39.82 -17.90
CA MET A 1 -9.71 39.09 -17.30
C MET A 1 -9.79 39.48 -15.83
N SER A 2 -10.94 39.97 -15.37
CA SER A 2 -11.09 40.42 -13.98
C SER A 2 -11.24 39.21 -13.05
N LEU A 3 -10.71 39.29 -11.83
CA LEU A 3 -10.77 38.25 -10.78
C LEU A 3 -12.18 37.66 -10.59
N TYR A 4 -13.22 38.45 -10.87
CA TYR A 4 -14.63 38.03 -10.80
C TYR A 4 -15.00 36.94 -11.82
N SER A 5 -14.40 36.95 -13.01
CA SER A 5 -14.68 35.96 -14.05
C SER A 5 -14.05 34.57 -13.79
N PHE A 6 -13.04 34.49 -12.90
CA PHE A 6 -12.46 33.20 -12.47
C PHE A 6 -13.26 32.60 -11.29
N LEU A 7 -13.81 33.46 -10.42
CA LEU A 7 -14.64 33.07 -9.29
C LEU A 7 -16.07 32.65 -9.69
N GLU A 8 -16.63 33.20 -10.78
CA GLU A 8 -17.91 32.73 -11.32
C GLU A 8 -17.86 31.32 -11.93
N ILE A 9 -16.67 30.81 -12.28
CA ILE A 9 -16.49 29.40 -12.69
C ILE A 9 -16.33 28.49 -11.46
N GLN A 10 -15.93 29.03 -10.31
CA GLN A 10 -15.87 28.32 -9.02
C GLN A 10 -17.19 28.34 -8.23
N SER A 11 -18.19 29.12 -8.65
CA SER A 11 -19.46 29.30 -7.92
C SER A 11 -20.51 28.20 -8.14
N PHE A 12 -20.15 27.06 -8.77
CA PHE A 12 -20.94 25.84 -8.62
C PHE A 12 -20.59 25.15 -7.28
N PHE A 13 -21.04 25.76 -6.20
CA PHE A 13 -20.96 25.24 -4.83
C PHE A 13 -21.72 23.91 -4.72
N MET A 14 -20.97 22.82 -4.76
CA MET A 14 -21.11 21.57 -3.99
C MET A 14 -20.11 20.59 -4.62
N GLY A 15 -18.82 20.71 -4.32
CA GLY A 15 -17.85 19.95 -5.11
C GLY A 15 -16.45 19.96 -4.56
N LYS A 16 -15.99 18.77 -4.19
CA LYS A 16 -14.58 18.49 -3.92
C LYS A 16 -13.71 18.84 -5.14
N VAL A 17 -12.58 19.52 -4.94
CA VAL A 17 -11.55 19.78 -5.97
C VAL A 17 -10.71 18.53 -6.15
N ARG A 18 -10.66 18.00 -7.37
CA ARG A 18 -9.75 16.91 -7.73
C ARG A 18 -8.43 17.49 -8.23
N LEU A 19 -7.34 16.86 -7.82
CA LEU A 19 -5.97 17.25 -8.17
C LEU A 19 -5.12 16.01 -8.41
N ILE A 20 -3.91 16.21 -8.91
CA ILE A 20 -2.81 15.25 -8.79
C ILE A 20 -1.87 15.76 -7.71
N TYR A 21 -1.42 14.90 -6.83
CA TYR A 21 -0.35 15.20 -5.89
C TYR A 21 0.94 14.58 -6.39
N ASP A 22 1.96 15.41 -6.55
CA ASP A 22 3.29 15.05 -6.96
C ASP A 22 4.19 14.92 -5.72
N GLU A 23 4.45 13.68 -5.32
CA GLU A 23 5.31 13.33 -4.19
C GLU A 23 6.81 13.49 -4.48
N THR A 24 7.19 13.65 -5.74
CA THR A 24 8.59 13.93 -6.10
C THR A 24 8.92 15.37 -5.74
N THR A 25 8.03 16.29 -6.08
CA THR A 25 8.22 17.73 -5.85
C THR A 25 7.52 18.26 -4.60
N ASN A 26 6.64 17.48 -3.97
CA ASN A 26 5.78 17.92 -2.86
C ASN A 26 4.83 19.06 -3.25
N GLN A 27 4.18 18.93 -4.41
CA GLN A 27 3.32 19.95 -5.01
C GLN A 27 1.96 19.38 -5.42
N PHE A 28 0.92 20.22 -5.45
CA PHE A 28 -0.30 19.88 -6.16
C PHE A 28 -0.20 20.26 -7.64
N LYS A 29 -0.76 19.43 -8.50
CA LYS A 29 -0.82 19.58 -9.95
C LYS A 29 -2.27 19.57 -10.40
N GLU A 30 -2.60 20.42 -11.38
CA GLU A 30 -3.92 20.41 -12.02
C GLU A 30 -4.19 19.05 -12.69
N VAL A 31 -5.44 18.59 -12.67
CA VAL A 31 -5.87 17.44 -13.48
C VAL A 31 -6.10 17.90 -14.91
N GLY A 32 -5.36 17.33 -15.87
CA GLY A 32 -5.58 17.55 -17.30
C GLY A 32 -6.46 16.51 -17.96
N PHE A 33 -6.55 15.32 -17.37
CA PHE A 33 -7.35 14.21 -17.90
C PHE A 33 -8.06 13.46 -16.78
N ALA A 34 -9.32 13.11 -17.01
CA ALA A 34 -10.10 12.25 -16.12
C ALA A 34 -11.00 11.32 -16.96
N GLY A 35 -10.65 10.03 -17.04
CA GLY A 35 -11.36 9.07 -17.90
C GLY A 35 -11.63 7.73 -17.21
N GLU A 36 -12.77 7.11 -17.53
CA GLU A 36 -13.05 5.74 -17.09
C GLU A 36 -12.37 4.72 -17.99
N LEU A 37 -11.79 3.69 -17.37
CA LEU A 37 -11.15 2.58 -18.04
C LEU A 37 -12.06 1.35 -18.00
N ASN A 38 -11.96 0.53 -19.05
CA ASN A 38 -12.49 -0.82 -19.02
C ASN A 38 -11.60 -1.74 -18.17
N THR A 39 -12.05 -2.96 -17.88
CA THR A 39 -11.31 -3.90 -17.01
C THR A 39 -9.87 -4.18 -17.48
N ALA A 40 -9.64 -4.28 -18.79
CA ALA A 40 -8.30 -4.50 -19.33
C ALA A 40 -7.39 -3.28 -19.10
N GLY A 41 -7.90 -2.08 -19.34
CA GLY A 41 -7.21 -0.82 -19.08
C GLY A 41 -6.89 -0.62 -17.61
N THR A 42 -7.87 -0.85 -16.71
CA THR A 42 -7.64 -0.78 -15.26
C THR A 42 -6.56 -1.76 -14.82
N ARG A 43 -6.58 -3.00 -15.31
CA ARG A 43 -5.56 -4.01 -14.99
C ARG A 43 -4.17 -3.59 -15.47
N LYS A 44 -4.07 -2.95 -16.64
CA LYS A 44 -2.81 -2.45 -17.18
C LYS A 44 -2.26 -1.32 -16.29
N VAL A 45 -3.10 -0.34 -15.94
CA VAL A 45 -2.67 0.80 -15.10
C VAL A 45 -2.31 0.36 -13.68
N LEU A 46 -3.05 -0.59 -13.09
CA LEU A 46 -2.74 -1.15 -11.77
C LEU A 46 -1.35 -1.81 -11.69
N GLN A 47 -0.74 -2.16 -12.82
CA GLN A 47 0.59 -2.77 -12.88
C GLN A 47 1.73 -1.75 -12.99
N GLY A 48 1.44 -0.49 -13.32
CA GLY A 48 2.47 0.54 -13.53
C GLY A 48 2.49 1.63 -12.45
N ALA A 49 3.29 2.67 -12.67
CA ALA A 49 3.45 3.83 -11.77
C ALA A 49 2.15 4.62 -11.56
N LEU A 50 1.31 4.72 -12.61
CA LEU A 50 0.05 5.46 -12.59
C LEU A 50 -1.08 4.76 -11.80
N ARG A 51 -0.82 3.62 -11.16
CA ARG A 51 -1.82 2.93 -10.32
C ARG A 51 -2.38 3.81 -9.20
N TYR A 52 -1.59 4.74 -8.67
CA TYR A 52 -2.02 5.67 -7.62
C TYR A 52 -2.83 6.85 -8.14
N CYS A 53 -2.90 7.00 -9.45
CA CYS A 53 -3.75 7.94 -10.15
C CYS A 53 -5.14 7.37 -10.47
N LEU A 54 -5.42 6.11 -10.07
CA LEU A 54 -6.73 5.47 -10.20
C LEU A 54 -7.62 5.66 -8.96
N HIS A 55 -8.87 6.05 -9.19
CA HIS A 55 -9.98 5.91 -8.24
C HIS A 55 -11.00 4.93 -8.82
N GLY A 56 -11.03 3.70 -8.30
CA GLY A 56 -11.83 2.63 -8.92
C GLY A 56 -11.34 2.35 -10.35
N ASN A 57 -12.21 2.49 -11.35
CA ASN A 57 -11.84 2.38 -12.77
C ASN A 57 -11.56 3.74 -13.44
N LYS A 58 -11.60 4.85 -12.70
CA LYS A 58 -11.36 6.19 -13.24
C LYS A 58 -9.90 6.60 -13.05
N LEU A 59 -9.22 6.97 -14.13
CA LEU A 59 -7.84 7.45 -14.16
C LEU A 59 -7.83 8.98 -14.21
N PHE A 60 -7.01 9.60 -13.36
CA PHE A 60 -6.73 11.03 -13.37
C PHE A 60 -5.27 11.27 -13.77
N LEU A 61 -4.96 12.20 -14.66
CA LEU A 61 -3.58 12.53 -15.02
C LEU A 61 -3.32 14.03 -14.92
N PRO A 62 -2.08 14.45 -14.64
CA PRO A 62 -1.72 15.86 -14.52
C PRO A 62 -1.92 16.59 -15.85
N LYS A 63 -2.16 17.89 -15.80
CA LYS A 63 -2.25 18.75 -16.99
C LYS A 63 -0.91 18.85 -17.69
N ASP A 64 0.15 19.02 -16.92
CA ASP A 64 1.51 18.94 -17.40
C ASP A 64 1.96 17.47 -17.51
N GLN A 65 2.02 16.97 -18.74
CA GLN A 65 2.40 15.60 -19.02
C GLN A 65 3.90 15.34 -18.84
N THR A 66 4.73 16.38 -18.72
CA THR A 66 6.17 16.20 -18.49
C THR A 66 6.45 15.50 -17.16
N THR A 67 5.63 15.76 -16.14
CA THR A 67 5.69 15.04 -14.85
C THR A 67 5.58 13.52 -15.01
N ILE A 68 4.84 13.02 -16.00
CA ILE A 68 4.74 11.58 -16.29
C ILE A 68 6.01 11.10 -17.00
N SER A 69 6.49 11.84 -18.01
CA SER A 69 7.71 11.45 -18.74
C SER A 69 8.97 11.51 -17.89
N ASP A 70 8.98 12.33 -16.84
CA ASP A 70 10.07 12.49 -15.89
C ASP A 70 9.96 11.50 -14.72
N ASN A 71 9.02 10.54 -14.80
CA ASN A 71 8.80 9.48 -13.82
C ASN A 71 8.52 10.00 -12.40
N HIS A 72 7.79 11.12 -12.30
CA HIS A 72 7.37 11.65 -11.01
C HIS A 72 6.42 10.69 -10.29
N ARG A 73 6.42 10.79 -8.96
CA ARG A 73 5.58 9.99 -8.09
C ARG A 73 4.22 10.65 -7.93
N LEU A 74 3.26 10.21 -8.75
CA LEU A 74 1.96 10.85 -8.83
C LEU A 74 0.85 10.03 -8.19
N CYS A 75 -0.04 10.69 -7.45
CA CYS A 75 -1.30 10.11 -7.02
C CYS A 75 -2.47 11.07 -7.20
N TRP A 76 -3.68 10.54 -7.39
CA TRP A 76 -4.86 11.40 -7.42
C TRP A 76 -5.16 11.92 -6.02
N GLY A 77 -5.67 13.14 -5.93
CA GLY A 77 -6.06 13.78 -4.69
C GLY A 77 -7.40 14.49 -4.80
N LEU A 78 -7.95 14.84 -3.65
CA LEU A 78 -9.26 15.42 -3.52
C LEU A 78 -9.32 16.33 -2.31
N ILE A 79 -9.47 17.63 -2.47
CA ILE A 79 -9.64 18.60 -1.39
C ILE A 79 -11.13 18.99 -1.32
N ARG A 80 -11.73 19.02 -0.13
CA ARG A 80 -13.07 19.60 0.04
C ARG A 80 -13.01 21.11 -0.20
N SER A 81 -14.02 21.65 -0.88
CA SER A 81 -14.14 23.09 -1.13
C SER A 81 -13.99 23.92 0.16
N GLU A 82 -14.56 23.43 1.26
CA GLU A 82 -14.49 24.10 2.57
C GLU A 82 -13.07 24.22 3.12
N GLU A 83 -12.10 23.43 2.65
CA GLU A 83 -10.73 23.36 3.17
C GLU A 83 -9.70 24.04 2.27
N LEU A 84 -10.12 24.54 1.11
CA LEU A 84 -9.25 25.26 0.18
C LEU A 84 -8.58 26.48 0.85
N HIS A 85 -9.23 27.08 1.85
CA HIS A 85 -8.70 28.21 2.61
C HIS A 85 -7.43 27.88 3.42
N LEU A 86 -7.10 26.60 3.62
CA LEU A 86 -5.87 26.16 4.27
C LEU A 86 -4.65 26.22 3.35
N PHE A 87 -4.86 26.45 2.05
CA PHE A 87 -3.82 26.48 1.03
C PHE A 87 -3.63 27.89 0.46
N PRO A 88 -2.44 28.19 -0.08
CA PRO A 88 -2.22 29.44 -0.81
C PRO A 88 -3.23 29.64 -1.94
N TYR A 89 -3.51 30.91 -2.27
CA TYR A 89 -4.43 31.28 -3.35
C TYR A 89 -4.01 30.68 -4.72
N ASP A 90 -2.70 30.52 -4.94
CA ASP A 90 -2.13 29.71 -6.01
C ASP A 90 -1.86 28.29 -5.48
N LEU A 91 -2.83 27.39 -5.64
CA LEU A 91 -2.81 26.04 -5.08
C LEU A 91 -1.82 25.09 -5.78
N PHE A 92 -1.61 25.29 -7.08
CA PHE A 92 -0.90 24.36 -7.95
C PHE A 92 0.52 24.84 -8.23
N ASP A 93 1.44 23.87 -8.42
CA ASP A 93 2.84 24.10 -8.80
C ASP A 93 3.63 24.95 -7.78
N ILE A 94 3.19 24.92 -6.52
CA ILE A 94 3.86 25.53 -5.38
C ILE A 94 4.37 24.46 -4.40
N ASP A 95 5.52 24.72 -3.78
CA ASP A 95 6.06 23.86 -2.73
C ASP A 95 5.16 23.91 -1.50
N LEU A 96 4.63 22.76 -1.12
CA LEU A 96 3.76 22.68 0.05
C LEU A 96 4.59 22.76 1.33
N PRO A 97 4.18 23.56 2.33
CA PRO A 97 4.92 23.73 3.59
C PRO A 97 4.91 22.48 4.45
N ILE A 98 3.95 21.58 4.20
CA ILE A 98 3.83 20.26 4.81
C ILE A 98 3.61 19.25 3.69
N ASN A 99 4.05 18.00 3.91
CA ASN A 99 3.66 16.92 3.03
C ASN A 99 2.22 16.50 3.38
N PRO A 100 1.24 16.61 2.46
CA PRO A 100 -0.14 16.30 2.77
C PRO A 100 -0.37 14.83 3.18
N LEU A 101 0.53 13.90 2.82
CA LEU A 101 0.46 12.50 3.26
C LEU A 101 0.83 12.33 4.74
N ASP A 102 1.66 13.22 5.29
CA ASP A 102 2.13 13.14 6.68
C ASP A 102 1.04 13.58 7.68
N VAL A 103 0.02 14.29 7.20
CA VAL A 103 -1.10 14.81 8.01
C VAL A 103 -2.43 14.13 7.71
N SER A 104 -2.40 12.96 7.05
CA SER A 104 -3.55 12.20 6.54
C SER A 104 -4.46 11.63 7.65
N THR A 105 -4.93 12.48 8.56
CA THR A 105 -6.06 12.15 9.42
C THR A 105 -7.34 12.24 8.58
N PRO A 106 -8.29 11.29 8.71
CA PRO A 106 -9.56 11.29 7.97
C PRO A 106 -10.47 12.50 8.27
N PHE A 107 -10.06 13.42 9.15
CA PHE A 107 -10.82 14.59 9.57
C PHE A 107 -10.55 15.85 8.74
N TYR A 108 -9.36 16.01 8.16
CA TYR A 108 -9.13 17.03 7.14
C TYR A 108 -9.45 16.38 5.79
N GLY A 109 -10.56 16.77 5.19
CA GLY A 109 -11.16 16.38 3.91
C GLY A 109 -10.29 16.52 2.66
N ILE A 110 -9.00 16.18 2.79
CA ILE A 110 -8.08 15.91 1.71
C ILE A 110 -7.86 14.41 1.60
N GLY A 111 -8.44 13.80 0.56
CA GLY A 111 -8.24 12.40 0.24
C GLY A 111 -7.22 12.25 -0.87
N PHE A 112 -6.00 11.86 -0.55
CA PHE A 112 -5.05 11.34 -1.54
C PHE A 112 -5.35 9.88 -1.82
N GLY A 113 -4.88 9.42 -2.98
CA GLY A 113 -5.20 8.14 -3.58
C GLY A 113 -5.52 7.06 -2.57
N THR A 114 -6.57 6.27 -2.84
CA THR A 114 -7.12 5.20 -1.97
C THR A 114 -6.10 4.17 -1.45
N MET A 115 -4.80 4.35 -1.71
CA MET A 115 -3.66 3.51 -1.36
C MET A 115 -2.79 4.09 -0.23
N TYR A 116 -2.79 5.40 0.03
CA TYR A 116 -2.06 5.98 1.16
C TYR A 116 -2.85 5.87 2.46
N SER A 117 -4.17 6.02 2.39
CA SER A 117 -5.12 5.80 3.48
C SER A 117 -5.28 4.32 3.87
N LYS A 118 -4.34 3.46 3.48
CA LYS A 118 -4.37 2.00 3.66
C LYS A 118 -3.21 1.50 4.52
N ARG A 119 -2.46 2.41 5.14
CA ARG A 119 -1.33 2.07 6.02
C ARG A 119 -1.61 2.67 7.38
N HIS A 120 -1.75 1.82 8.38
CA HIS A 120 -1.92 2.26 9.76
C HIS A 120 -1.02 1.46 10.71
N TYR A 121 -0.63 2.09 11.81
CA TYR A 121 -0.21 1.39 13.02
C TYR A 121 -1.39 1.30 13.97
N GLU A 122 -1.53 0.16 14.63
CA GLU A 122 -2.43 0.04 15.77
C GLU A 122 -1.72 0.49 17.06
N THR A 123 -2.29 1.48 17.74
CA THR A 123 -1.86 1.96 19.06
C THR A 123 -2.99 1.83 20.07
N LYS A 124 -2.71 2.10 21.35
CA LYS A 124 -3.74 2.07 22.41
C LYS A 124 -4.84 3.12 22.17
N GLU A 125 -4.50 4.18 21.46
CA GLU A 125 -5.36 5.31 21.12
C GLU A 125 -6.14 5.10 19.81
N GLY A 126 -5.88 4.01 19.09
CA GLY A 126 -6.56 3.62 17.86
C GLY A 126 -5.60 3.42 16.67
N ARG A 127 -6.16 3.47 15.45
CA ARG A 127 -5.41 3.33 14.20
C ARG A 127 -4.81 4.67 13.78
N ILE A 128 -3.49 4.74 13.66
CA ILE A 128 -2.76 5.94 13.25
C ILE A 128 -2.24 5.73 11.82
N PRO A 129 -2.63 6.58 10.85
CA PRO A 129 -2.17 6.46 9.47
C PRO A 129 -0.67 6.76 9.35
N VAL A 130 0.02 6.06 8.46
CA VAL A 130 1.45 6.26 8.18
C VAL A 130 1.77 6.28 6.70
N ARG A 131 2.84 7.01 6.36
CA ARG A 131 3.27 7.18 4.97
C ARG A 131 3.80 5.88 4.34
N ASN A 132 4.67 5.19 5.06
CA ASN A 132 5.34 3.97 4.63
C ASN A 132 5.77 3.15 5.85
N TYR A 133 5.79 1.83 5.72
CA TYR A 133 6.32 0.97 6.80
C TYR A 133 7.83 0.71 6.67
N ILE A 134 8.37 0.80 5.45
CA ILE A 134 9.80 0.63 5.16
C ILE A 134 10.25 1.63 4.10
N SER A 135 11.55 1.94 4.03
CA SER A 135 12.08 2.87 3.04
C SER A 135 12.09 2.26 1.62
N GLN A 136 11.91 3.12 0.60
CA GLN A 136 11.94 2.68 -0.79
C GLN A 136 13.30 2.07 -1.18
N ASN A 137 14.40 2.59 -0.64
CA ASN A 137 15.74 2.07 -0.91
C ASN A 137 15.90 0.58 -0.52
N VAL A 138 15.27 0.13 0.56
CA VAL A 138 15.32 -1.30 0.94
C VAL A 138 14.61 -2.16 -0.10
N ILE A 139 13.45 -1.70 -0.58
CA ILE A 139 12.67 -2.39 -1.62
C ILE A 139 13.47 -2.47 -2.93
N ASP A 140 14.09 -1.36 -3.33
CA ASP A 140 14.91 -1.26 -4.55
C ASP A 140 16.12 -2.20 -4.46
N ASN A 141 16.86 -2.15 -3.36
CA ASN A 141 18.05 -2.99 -3.15
C ASN A 141 17.72 -4.50 -3.23
N ILE A 142 16.61 -4.95 -2.61
CA ILE A 142 16.18 -6.35 -2.69
C ILE A 142 15.68 -6.70 -4.10
N SER A 143 15.03 -5.75 -4.77
CA SER A 143 14.53 -5.94 -6.12
C SER A 143 15.68 -6.16 -7.13
N GLU A 144 16.73 -5.35 -7.04
CA GLU A 144 17.95 -5.41 -7.86
C GLU A 144 18.79 -6.64 -7.50
N ASN A 145 18.97 -6.90 -6.20
CA ASN A 145 19.80 -7.96 -5.65
C ASN A 145 18.99 -8.80 -4.64
N PRO A 146 18.19 -9.79 -5.10
CA PRO A 146 17.29 -10.60 -4.26
C PRO A 146 17.93 -11.25 -3.03
N GLU A 147 19.22 -11.55 -3.08
CA GLU A 147 19.99 -12.11 -1.97
C GLU A 147 20.05 -11.18 -0.75
N VAL A 148 19.90 -9.86 -0.95
CA VAL A 148 19.83 -8.85 0.12
C VAL A 148 18.65 -9.12 1.04
N LEU A 149 17.58 -9.77 0.57
CA LEU A 149 16.44 -10.16 1.41
C LEU A 149 16.91 -10.95 2.64
N LEU A 150 17.97 -11.75 2.52
CA LEU A 150 18.48 -12.59 3.60
C LEU A 150 19.19 -11.81 4.71
N ASP A 151 19.58 -10.56 4.43
CA ASP A 151 20.25 -9.66 5.38
C ASP A 151 19.27 -8.74 6.11
N VAL A 152 18.01 -8.71 5.68
CA VAL A 152 16.95 -7.94 6.34
C VAL A 152 16.65 -8.56 7.71
N ASN A 153 16.55 -7.72 8.74
CA ASN A 153 16.16 -8.20 10.07
C ASN A 153 14.67 -8.59 10.11
N LYS A 154 14.22 -9.20 11.21
CA LYS A 154 12.85 -9.73 11.33
C LYS A 154 11.79 -8.63 11.26
N GLU A 155 12.01 -7.53 11.98
CA GLU A 155 11.09 -6.38 12.04
C GLU A 155 10.97 -5.65 10.69
N ASP A 156 12.10 -5.50 9.99
CA ASP A 156 12.12 -4.93 8.64
C ASP A 156 11.47 -5.88 7.64
N PHE A 157 11.56 -7.21 7.82
CA PHE A 157 10.86 -8.15 6.97
C PHE A 157 9.33 -8.06 7.15
N GLU A 158 8.86 -7.93 8.39
CA GLU A 158 7.45 -7.68 8.70
C GLU A 158 6.97 -6.37 8.07
N SER A 159 7.72 -5.29 8.28
CA SER A 159 7.43 -3.95 7.72
C SER A 159 7.45 -3.95 6.18
N LEU A 160 8.38 -4.70 5.58
CA LEU A 160 8.45 -4.90 4.13
C LEU A 160 7.21 -5.60 3.59
N MET A 161 6.75 -6.68 4.24
CA MET A 161 5.54 -7.38 3.79
C MET A 161 4.30 -6.50 3.96
N ALA A 162 4.16 -5.78 5.06
CA ALA A 162 3.08 -4.83 5.27
C ALA A 162 3.05 -3.74 4.18
N GLU A 163 4.22 -3.18 3.83
CA GLU A 163 4.34 -2.17 2.77
C GLU A 163 3.94 -2.73 1.41
N ILE A 164 4.41 -3.93 1.07
CA ILE A 164 4.06 -4.59 -0.20
C ILE A 164 2.55 -4.88 -0.25
N PHE A 165 1.92 -5.31 0.85
CA PHE A 165 0.47 -5.55 0.92
C PHE A 165 -0.35 -4.27 0.74
N ALA A 166 0.07 -3.17 1.36
CA ALA A 166 -0.55 -1.86 1.13
C ALA A 166 -0.49 -1.48 -0.36
N ARG A 167 0.65 -1.73 -1.03
CA ARG A 167 0.83 -1.50 -2.48
C ARG A 167 0.03 -2.43 -3.37
N MET A 168 -0.29 -3.65 -2.91
CA MET A 168 -1.25 -4.53 -3.57
C MET A 168 -2.70 -4.04 -3.45
N GLY A 169 -2.95 -3.08 -2.56
CA GLY A 169 -4.24 -2.42 -2.38
C GLY A 169 -5.06 -2.95 -1.20
N PHE A 170 -4.44 -3.65 -0.26
CA PHE A 170 -5.05 -3.97 1.03
C PHE A 170 -4.98 -2.75 1.95
N ASP A 171 -6.02 -2.54 2.76
CA ASP A 171 -5.90 -1.73 3.97
C ASP A 171 -5.17 -2.55 5.02
N VAL A 172 -4.03 -2.04 5.49
CA VAL A 172 -3.07 -2.73 6.35
C VAL A 172 -3.04 -2.05 7.70
N ASP A 173 -3.19 -2.87 8.73
CA ASP A 173 -2.98 -2.50 10.13
C ASP A 173 -1.78 -3.27 10.64
N LEU A 174 -0.64 -2.58 10.77
CA LEU A 174 0.60 -3.15 11.27
C LEU A 174 0.55 -3.17 12.81
N TYR A 175 0.57 -4.37 13.39
CA TYR A 175 0.58 -4.57 14.83
C TYR A 175 2.01 -4.44 15.33
N ARG A 176 2.21 -3.56 16.31
CA ARG A 176 3.47 -3.52 17.10
C ARG A 176 3.26 -3.98 18.55
N SER A 177 2.07 -4.50 18.85
CA SER A 177 1.68 -5.02 20.15
C SER A 177 2.34 -6.37 20.41
N THR A 178 2.97 -6.53 21.58
CA THR A 178 3.59 -7.79 22.04
C THR A 178 2.58 -8.86 22.49
N LYS A 179 1.28 -8.68 22.21
CA LYS A 179 0.19 -9.51 22.76
C LYS A 179 -0.53 -10.41 21.76
N ASP A 180 -0.40 -10.17 20.46
CA ASP A 180 -1.34 -10.75 19.50
C ASP A 180 -0.79 -12.03 18.86
N ASP A 181 -0.67 -13.12 19.62
CA ASP A 181 -0.53 -14.53 19.18
C ASP A 181 0.27 -14.82 17.89
N GLY A 182 1.26 -13.99 17.57
CA GLY A 182 2.05 -14.04 16.34
C GLY A 182 1.39 -13.48 15.06
N ILE A 183 0.39 -12.59 15.14
CA ILE A 183 -0.07 -11.76 14.01
C ILE A 183 0.83 -10.53 13.91
N ASP A 184 1.40 -10.29 12.72
CA ASP A 184 2.22 -9.10 12.48
C ASP A 184 1.38 -7.98 11.85
N PHE A 185 0.48 -8.29 10.93
CA PHE A 185 -0.48 -7.32 10.38
C PHE A 185 -1.83 -7.92 9.99
N LEU A 186 -2.89 -7.11 10.04
CA LEU A 186 -4.16 -7.43 9.37
C LEU A 186 -4.14 -6.84 7.96
N ALA A 187 -4.67 -7.59 7.01
CA ALA A 187 -4.84 -7.17 5.63
C ALA A 187 -6.32 -7.25 5.25
N THR A 188 -6.93 -6.08 5.08
CA THR A 188 -8.35 -5.94 4.75
C THR A 188 -8.51 -5.62 3.27
N ARG A 189 -9.41 -6.34 2.60
CA ARG A 189 -9.77 -6.09 1.20
C ARG A 189 -11.27 -5.95 1.06
N ILE A 190 -11.68 -4.86 0.42
CA ILE A 190 -13.09 -4.58 0.10
C ILE A 190 -13.29 -4.83 -1.39
N ASN A 191 -14.11 -5.84 -1.74
CA ASN A 191 -14.49 -6.15 -3.11
C ASN A 191 -16.02 -6.21 -3.19
N ASN A 192 -16.65 -5.46 -4.10
CA ASN A 192 -18.10 -5.54 -4.36
C ASN A 192 -19.01 -5.47 -3.10
N LYS A 193 -18.63 -4.66 -2.10
CA LYS A 193 -19.28 -4.52 -0.77
C LYS A 193 -19.08 -5.70 0.20
N GLU A 194 -18.29 -6.70 -0.16
CA GLU A 194 -17.79 -7.73 0.75
C GLU A 194 -16.42 -7.30 1.28
N THR A 195 -16.30 -7.25 2.61
CA THR A 195 -15.04 -6.98 3.30
C THR A 195 -14.46 -8.31 3.76
N LYS A 196 -13.24 -8.63 3.33
CA LYS A 196 -12.49 -9.77 3.83
C LYS A 196 -11.28 -9.30 4.63
N ILE A 197 -11.10 -9.85 5.82
CA ILE A 197 -10.02 -9.55 6.75
C ILE A 197 -9.16 -10.80 6.93
N PHE A 198 -7.88 -10.69 6.60
CA PHE A 198 -6.90 -11.75 6.80
C PHE A 198 -5.89 -11.33 7.86
N CYS A 199 -5.55 -12.24 8.78
CA CYS A 199 -4.34 -12.05 9.59
C CYS A 199 -3.11 -12.55 8.84
N VAL A 200 -2.01 -11.84 9.00
CA VAL A 200 -0.73 -12.17 8.36
C VAL A 200 0.33 -12.37 9.42
N GLN A 201 1.07 -13.47 9.29
CA GLN A 201 2.29 -13.73 10.06
C GLN A 201 3.46 -13.89 9.09
N CYS A 202 4.50 -13.14 9.34
CA CYS A 202 5.78 -13.14 8.68
C CYS A 202 6.79 -13.93 9.53
N LYS A 203 7.54 -14.83 8.91
CA LYS A 203 8.67 -15.51 9.54
C LYS A 203 9.92 -15.35 8.70
N HIS A 204 10.89 -14.63 9.26
CA HIS A 204 12.23 -14.48 8.69
C HIS A 204 13.24 -15.34 9.49
N PRO A 205 13.42 -16.64 9.17
CA PRO A 205 14.35 -17.49 9.90
C PRO A 205 15.80 -17.05 9.67
N ASP A 206 16.66 -17.23 10.65
CA ASP A 206 18.06 -16.84 10.54
C ASP A 206 18.75 -17.48 9.32
N LYS A 207 19.81 -16.83 8.83
CA LYS A 207 20.66 -17.36 7.76
C LYS A 207 21.14 -18.77 8.08
N ALA A 208 21.30 -19.57 7.04
CA ALA A 208 21.78 -20.92 7.24
C ALA A 208 23.21 -20.92 7.79
N LYS A 209 23.46 -21.76 8.79
CA LYS A 209 24.79 -21.95 9.37
C LYS A 209 25.45 -23.16 8.74
N ASN A 210 26.77 -23.08 8.52
CA ASN A 210 27.64 -24.20 8.14
C ASN A 210 27.21 -24.90 6.82
N GLY A 211 26.91 -24.13 5.77
CA GLY A 211 26.57 -24.68 4.44
C GLY A 211 25.23 -25.43 4.37
N ARG A 212 24.41 -25.36 5.42
CA ARG A 212 23.08 -25.98 5.42
C ARG A 212 22.07 -25.12 4.66
N ASN A 213 20.87 -25.66 4.48
CA ASN A 213 19.72 -24.89 4.04
C ASN A 213 19.07 -24.14 5.21
N ARG A 214 18.41 -23.00 4.93
CA ARG A 214 17.58 -22.32 5.92
C ARG A 214 16.46 -23.24 6.42
N LYS A 215 16.06 -23.04 7.69
CA LYS A 215 15.01 -23.82 8.32
C LYS A 215 13.71 -23.66 7.52
N ALA A 216 13.14 -24.78 7.09
CA ALA A 216 11.83 -24.79 6.45
C ALA A 216 10.74 -24.53 7.50
N MET A 217 9.69 -23.81 7.10
CA MET A 217 8.52 -23.59 7.95
C MET A 217 7.68 -24.87 8.05
N SER A 218 7.32 -25.21 9.28
CA SER A 218 6.59 -26.44 9.58
C SER A 218 5.08 -26.23 9.43
N VAL A 219 4.33 -27.34 9.39
CA VAL A 219 2.86 -27.29 9.42
C VAL A 219 2.32 -26.67 10.71
N ALA A 220 3.06 -26.74 11.82
CA ALA A 220 2.65 -26.16 13.10
C ALA A 220 2.44 -24.64 13.00
N THR A 221 3.36 -23.94 12.33
CA THR A 221 3.27 -22.49 12.08
C THR A 221 1.97 -22.11 11.38
N VAL A 222 1.56 -22.88 10.36
CA VAL A 222 0.33 -22.61 9.60
C VAL A 222 -0.91 -22.94 10.41
N ARG A 223 -0.88 -24.04 11.18
CA ARG A 223 -1.98 -24.47 12.06
C ARG A 223 -2.24 -23.49 13.19
N GLU A 224 -1.18 -23.01 13.83
CA GLU A 224 -1.24 -22.03 14.91
C GLU A 224 -1.90 -20.74 14.41
N LEU A 225 -1.38 -20.16 13.33
CA LEU A 225 -1.95 -18.95 12.74
C LEU A 225 -3.42 -19.14 12.31
N TYR A 226 -3.76 -20.28 11.72
CA TYR A 226 -5.15 -20.58 11.36
C TYR A 226 -6.05 -20.71 12.60
N GLY A 227 -5.55 -21.26 13.69
CA GLY A 227 -6.24 -21.28 14.99
C GLY A 227 -6.52 -19.87 15.50
N VAL A 228 -5.52 -18.98 15.46
CA VAL A 228 -5.67 -17.57 15.83
C VAL A 228 -6.71 -16.87 14.95
N ALA A 229 -6.68 -17.10 13.63
CA ALA A 229 -7.65 -16.53 12.70
C ALA A 229 -9.09 -16.92 13.08
N LYS A 230 -9.32 -18.19 13.45
CA LYS A 230 -10.65 -18.67 13.84
C LYS A 230 -11.07 -18.24 15.23
N ALA A 231 -10.15 -18.15 16.18
CA ALA A 231 -10.44 -17.58 17.48
C ALA A 231 -10.91 -16.12 17.39
N ASN A 232 -10.37 -15.37 16.41
CA ASN A 232 -10.69 -13.95 16.18
C ASN A 232 -11.77 -13.72 15.09
N ASN A 233 -12.46 -14.77 14.63
CA ASN A 233 -13.50 -14.69 13.59
C ASN A 233 -13.05 -14.00 12.28
N LEU A 234 -11.80 -14.20 11.88
CA LEU A 234 -11.25 -13.68 10.63
C LEU A 234 -11.58 -14.61 9.45
N ASP A 235 -11.67 -14.02 8.24
CA ASP A 235 -11.98 -14.76 7.01
C ASP A 235 -10.89 -15.78 6.66
N GLY A 236 -9.64 -15.47 6.99
CA GLY A 236 -8.52 -16.36 6.76
C GLY A 236 -7.20 -15.86 7.32
N CYS A 237 -6.15 -16.58 6.97
CA CYS A 237 -4.79 -16.23 7.32
C CYS A 237 -3.83 -16.41 6.16
N LEU A 238 -2.71 -15.68 6.23
CA LEU A 238 -1.59 -15.82 5.33
C LEU A 238 -0.30 -15.93 6.15
N ALA A 239 0.38 -17.07 6.05
CA ALA A 239 1.72 -17.24 6.59
C ALA A 239 2.74 -16.94 5.50
N ILE A 240 3.54 -15.90 5.69
CA ILE A 240 4.61 -15.47 4.79
C ILE A 240 5.96 -15.86 5.40
N SER A 241 6.88 -16.38 4.59
CA SER A 241 8.25 -16.61 5.02
C SER A 241 9.24 -16.31 3.91
N SER A 242 10.39 -15.76 4.28
CA SER A 242 11.55 -15.69 3.39
C SER A 242 12.24 -17.06 3.23
N SER A 243 11.66 -18.16 3.71
CA SER A 243 12.15 -19.54 3.53
C SER A 243 11.07 -20.42 2.89
N ARG A 244 11.41 -21.67 2.63
CA ARG A 244 10.48 -22.67 2.09
C ARG A 244 9.53 -23.21 3.16
N TYR A 245 8.36 -23.66 2.73
CA TYR A 245 7.45 -24.46 3.56
C TYR A 245 7.65 -25.97 3.33
N SER A 246 7.50 -26.75 4.40
CA SER A 246 7.45 -28.21 4.33
C SER A 246 6.28 -28.71 3.48
N SER A 247 6.39 -29.93 2.93
CA SER A 247 5.29 -30.56 2.17
C SER A 247 4.01 -30.71 3.00
N ALA A 248 4.13 -30.98 4.30
CA ALA A 248 3.00 -31.04 5.22
C ALA A 248 2.30 -29.69 5.39
N ALA A 249 3.05 -28.59 5.43
CA ALA A 249 2.48 -27.24 5.51
C ALA A 249 1.70 -26.88 4.23
N LYS A 250 2.26 -27.21 3.06
CA LYS A 250 1.60 -27.02 1.76
C LYS A 250 0.30 -27.83 1.67
N LYS A 251 0.35 -29.13 1.99
CA LYS A 251 -0.85 -29.98 2.02
C LYS A 251 -1.91 -29.46 2.97
N PHE A 252 -1.52 -28.87 4.11
CA PHE A 252 -2.46 -28.31 5.06
C PHE A 252 -3.13 -27.03 4.55
N SER A 253 -2.40 -26.13 3.90
CA SER A 253 -3.01 -24.93 3.27
C SER A 253 -4.02 -25.30 2.19
N ASP A 254 -3.75 -26.38 1.45
CA ASP A 254 -4.64 -26.84 0.37
C ASP A 254 -5.99 -27.38 0.88
N LEU A 255 -6.12 -27.72 2.18
CA LEU A 255 -7.39 -28.18 2.75
C LEU A 255 -8.48 -27.11 2.70
N LYS A 256 -8.09 -25.84 2.78
CA LYS A 256 -8.99 -24.68 2.76
C LYS A 256 -8.30 -23.49 2.07
N SER A 257 -8.02 -23.62 0.78
CA SER A 257 -7.25 -22.63 0.00
C SER A 257 -7.84 -21.21 0.00
N GLU A 258 -9.14 -21.07 0.24
CA GLU A 258 -9.81 -19.77 0.37
C GLU A 258 -9.48 -19.06 1.69
N GLU A 259 -9.20 -19.82 2.75
CA GLU A 259 -8.99 -19.33 4.11
C GLU A 259 -7.52 -19.42 4.56
N ILE A 260 -6.75 -20.40 4.05
CA ILE A 260 -5.37 -20.67 4.48
C ILE A 260 -4.44 -20.46 3.30
N LYS A 261 -3.60 -19.44 3.40
CA LYS A 261 -2.61 -19.14 2.37
C LYS A 261 -1.21 -19.20 2.97
N ILE A 262 -0.25 -19.62 2.15
CA ILE A 262 1.17 -19.59 2.48
C ILE A 262 1.92 -18.92 1.34
N ALA A 263 2.99 -18.21 1.68
CA ALA A 263 3.88 -17.58 0.71
C ALA A 263 5.33 -17.77 1.13
N ASN A 264 6.15 -18.27 0.22
CA ASN A 264 7.56 -18.52 0.47
C ASN A 264 8.43 -17.42 -0.16
N GLU A 265 9.75 -17.56 0.00
CA GLU A 265 10.76 -16.64 -0.54
C GLU A 265 10.54 -16.25 -2.00
N LYS A 266 10.19 -17.20 -2.87
CA LYS A 266 9.95 -16.93 -4.28
C LYS A 266 8.75 -16.02 -4.48
N ASP A 267 7.68 -16.24 -3.72
CA ASP A 267 6.47 -15.42 -3.78
C ASP A 267 6.79 -14.00 -3.30
N VAL A 268 7.54 -13.88 -2.20
CA VAL A 268 8.01 -12.60 -1.67
C VAL A 268 8.82 -11.81 -2.70
N ILE A 269 9.84 -12.42 -3.32
CA ILE A 269 10.66 -11.74 -4.33
C ILE A 269 9.82 -11.32 -5.53
N ASN A 270 8.89 -12.16 -5.98
CA ASN A 270 7.99 -11.83 -7.08
C ASN A 270 7.11 -10.62 -6.73
N TRP A 271 6.58 -10.56 -5.50
CA TRP A 271 5.78 -9.43 -5.06
C TRP A 271 6.60 -8.15 -4.94
N ILE A 272 7.82 -8.22 -4.40
CA ILE A 272 8.73 -7.07 -4.33
C ILE A 272 8.99 -6.53 -5.73
N LYS A 273 9.37 -7.38 -6.69
CA LYS A 273 9.61 -6.95 -8.07
C LYS A 273 8.38 -6.35 -8.73
N LYS A 274 7.20 -6.93 -8.49
CA LYS A 274 5.95 -6.47 -9.10
C LYS A 274 5.37 -5.19 -8.48
N TYR A 275 5.58 -4.99 -7.19
CA TYR A 275 4.95 -3.92 -6.41
C TYR A 275 5.97 -2.90 -5.87
N ARG A 276 7.23 -2.95 -6.32
CA ARG A 276 8.21 -1.87 -6.08
C ARG A 276 7.72 -0.56 -6.70
N TRP A 277 8.37 0.52 -6.29
CA TRP A 277 8.33 1.75 -7.07
C TRP A 277 9.33 1.54 -8.20
N GLU A 278 8.88 1.51 -9.45
CA GLU A 278 9.80 1.39 -10.58
C GLU A 278 10.68 2.65 -10.61
N LYS A 279 12.00 2.48 -10.57
CA LYS A 279 12.98 3.53 -10.91
C LYS A 279 13.31 3.57 -12.41
N ASP A 280 13.04 2.47 -13.11
CA ASP A 280 13.41 2.24 -14.52
C ASP A 280 12.20 2.09 -15.47
N GLU A 281 10.99 2.45 -15.01
CA GLU A 281 9.88 2.81 -15.90
C GLU A 281 9.75 4.32 -15.93
#